data_AF-A0A5C9BQP3-F1
#
_entry.id   AF-A0A5C9BQP3-F1
#
_cell.length_a   1.000
_cell.length_b   1.000
_cell.length_c   1.000
_cell.angle_alpha   90.00
_cell.angle_beta   90.00
_cell.angle_gamma   90.00
#
_symmetry.space_group_name_H-M   'P 1'
#
loop_
_entity.id
_entity.type
_entity.pdbx_description
1 polymer ?
#
loop_
_entity_poly.entity_id
_entity_poly.type
_entity_poly.pdbx_seq_one_letter_code
_entity_poly.pdbx_strand_id
1 'polypeptide(L)'
;MARPKVGIFFVVNGDLIIDAVPLEQGERYGETVGFGGHHDYWLALAPVNPAEQMFKSHAYDYFPRGRVVYFKNAGSFRLYADRCIKKADIEKVAATFQLPVYRLARDEHYQCSSCNSEHVDI
;
A
#
# COMPACT_ATOMS: atom_id res chain seq x y z
N MET A 1 11.71 -20.94 0.72
CA MET A 1 11.75 -19.95 1.82
C MET A 1 10.94 -18.74 1.40
N ALA A 2 10.11 -18.18 2.29
CA ALA A 2 9.36 -16.95 1.98
C ALA A 2 10.34 -15.80 1.68
N ARG A 3 10.02 -14.97 0.70
CA ARG A 3 10.77 -13.76 0.35
C ARG A 3 9.87 -12.55 0.62
N PRO A 4 9.97 -11.95 1.82
CA PRO A 4 9.16 -10.80 2.18
C PRO A 4 9.35 -9.64 1.22
N LYS A 5 8.30 -8.86 1.02
CA LYS A 5 8.29 -7.71 0.13
C LYS A 5 8.03 -6.41 0.88
N VAL A 6 8.43 -5.31 0.28
CA VAL A 6 8.09 -3.93 0.69
C VAL A 6 7.50 -3.21 -0.51
N GLY A 7 6.65 -2.21 -0.27
CA GLY A 7 5.90 -1.57 -1.35
C GLY A 7 4.63 -0.88 -0.90
N ILE A 8 3.85 -0.46 -1.89
CA ILE A 8 2.56 0.22 -1.73
C ILE A 8 1.42 -0.66 -2.23
N PHE A 9 0.22 -0.37 -1.75
CA PHE A 9 -0.99 -1.02 -2.23
C PHE A 9 -2.21 -0.10 -2.16
N PHE A 10 -3.20 -0.41 -2.97
CA PHE A 10 -4.54 0.20 -3.01
C PHE A 10 -5.59 -0.92 -2.97
N VAL A 11 -6.76 -0.62 -2.41
CA VAL A 11 -7.92 -1.51 -2.39
C VAL A 11 -9.06 -0.85 -3.15
N VAL A 12 -9.38 -1.38 -4.32
CA VAL A 12 -10.38 -0.82 -5.23
C VAL A 12 -11.50 -1.83 -5.38
N ASN A 13 -12.65 -1.55 -4.76
CA ASN A 13 -13.81 -2.46 -4.71
C ASN A 13 -13.48 -3.90 -4.24
N GLY A 14 -12.43 -4.05 -3.42
CA GLY A 14 -11.97 -5.36 -2.89
C GLY A 14 -10.85 -6.02 -3.70
N ASP A 15 -10.50 -5.45 -4.86
CA ASP A 15 -9.34 -5.84 -5.65
C ASP A 15 -8.08 -5.12 -5.14
N LEU A 16 -6.95 -5.84 -5.14
CA LEU A 16 -5.66 -5.30 -4.71
C LEU A 16 -4.84 -4.85 -5.93
N ILE A 17 -4.47 -3.57 -5.93
CA ILE A 17 -3.48 -3.00 -6.85
C ILE A 17 -2.22 -2.79 -6.04
N ILE A 18 -1.09 -3.34 -6.50
CA ILE A 18 0.15 -3.45 -5.70
C ILE A 18 1.34 -3.05 -6.55
N ASP A 19 2.26 -2.31 -5.94
CA ASP A 19 3.61 -2.12 -6.43
C ASP A 19 4.60 -2.49 -5.33
N ALA A 20 5.36 -3.56 -5.55
CA ALA A 20 6.17 -4.18 -4.51
C ALA A 20 7.37 -4.92 -5.06
N VAL A 21 8.47 -4.82 -4.33
CA VAL A 21 9.74 -5.52 -4.60
C VAL A 21 10.12 -6.40 -3.42
N PRO A 22 10.93 -7.46 -3.64
CA PRO A 22 11.59 -8.17 -2.55
C PRO A 22 12.32 -7.21 -1.61
N LEU A 23 12.35 -7.50 -0.31
CA LEU A 23 12.99 -6.65 0.70
C LEU A 23 14.43 -6.27 0.33
N GLU A 24 15.18 -7.19 -0.27
CA GLU A 24 16.56 -6.98 -0.71
C GLU A 24 16.72 -5.96 -1.85
N GLN A 25 15.65 -5.67 -2.59
CA GLN A 25 15.57 -4.68 -3.68
C GLN A 25 14.92 -3.37 -3.24
N GLY A 26 14.43 -3.30 -1.99
CA GLY A 26 13.79 -2.11 -1.46
C GLY A 26 14.76 -0.93 -1.29
N GLU A 27 14.20 0.26 -1.38
CA GLU A 27 14.91 1.52 -1.19
C GLU A 27 15.14 1.79 0.29
N ARG A 28 16.37 2.17 0.64
CA ARG A 28 16.75 2.49 2.02
C ARG A 28 16.52 3.97 2.30
N TYR A 29 15.76 4.27 3.34
CA TYR A 29 15.57 5.62 3.84
C TYR A 29 15.69 5.65 5.37
N GLY A 30 16.78 6.24 5.86
CA GLY A 30 17.11 6.23 7.29
C GLY A 30 17.11 4.81 7.85
N GLU A 31 16.23 4.55 8.82
CA GLU A 31 16.07 3.25 9.47
C GLU A 31 15.03 2.32 8.85
N THR A 32 14.55 2.67 7.68
CA THR A 32 13.50 1.93 6.98
C THR A 32 13.94 1.45 5.61
N VAL A 33 13.29 0.38 5.15
CA VAL A 33 13.32 -0.11 3.77
C VAL A 33 11.89 -0.09 3.25
N GLY A 34 11.65 0.64 2.16
CA GLY A 34 10.35 0.78 1.51
C GLY A 34 10.49 0.67 0.00
N PHE A 35 9.39 0.83 -0.74
CA PHE A 35 9.43 0.90 -2.20
C PHE A 35 8.17 1.60 -2.73
N GLY A 36 8.33 2.30 -3.86
CA GLY A 36 7.23 2.89 -4.62
C GLY A 36 6.64 4.18 -4.03
N GLY A 37 6.16 5.07 -4.89
CA GLY A 37 5.39 6.26 -4.53
C GLY A 37 3.95 6.12 -5.01
N HIS A 38 2.95 6.36 -4.15
CA HIS A 38 1.54 6.19 -4.53
C HIS A 38 1.14 7.08 -5.72
N HIS A 39 1.56 8.34 -5.69
CA HIS A 39 1.30 9.29 -6.78
C HIS A 39 2.05 8.92 -8.07
N ASP A 40 3.34 8.58 -7.97
CA ASP A 40 4.16 8.22 -9.14
C ASP A 40 3.66 6.93 -9.81
N TYR A 41 3.28 5.93 -9.02
CA TYR A 41 2.65 4.71 -9.51
C TYR A 41 1.34 5.03 -10.23
N TRP A 42 0.47 5.82 -9.61
CA TRP A 42 -0.79 6.22 -10.22
C TRP A 42 -0.56 6.97 -11.53
N LEU A 43 0.39 7.90 -11.61
CA LEU A 43 0.74 8.63 -12.83
C LEU A 43 1.18 7.69 -13.96
N ALA A 44 2.04 6.72 -13.65
CA ALA A 44 2.59 5.78 -14.61
C ALA A 44 1.60 4.66 -15.01
N LEU A 45 0.54 4.44 -14.24
CA LEU A 45 -0.40 3.35 -14.46
C LEU A 45 -1.18 3.53 -15.79
N ALA A 46 -0.96 2.59 -16.71
CA ALA A 46 -1.79 2.36 -17.88
C ALA A 46 -2.78 1.21 -17.56
N PRO A 47 -4.07 1.50 -17.32
CA PRO A 47 -5.00 0.51 -16.79
C PRO A 47 -5.34 -0.58 -17.80
N VAL A 48 -5.21 -1.85 -17.41
CA VAL A 48 -5.48 -3.01 -18.28
C VAL A 48 -6.66 -3.87 -17.82
N ASN A 49 -7.18 -3.61 -16.63
CA ASN A 49 -8.34 -4.32 -16.08
C ASN A 49 -9.36 -3.34 -15.47
N PRO A 50 -10.61 -3.77 -15.20
CA PRO A 50 -11.66 -2.89 -14.67
C PRO A 50 -11.31 -2.22 -13.33
N ALA A 51 -10.59 -2.90 -12.44
CA ALA A 51 -10.20 -2.34 -11.15
C ALA A 51 -9.19 -1.19 -11.34
N GLU A 52 -8.21 -1.35 -12.23
CA GLU A 52 -7.27 -0.28 -12.58
C GLU A 52 -7.93 0.86 -13.34
N GLN A 53 -8.91 0.58 -14.22
CA GLN A 53 -9.68 1.63 -14.89
C GLN A 53 -10.45 2.47 -13.87
N MET A 54 -11.10 1.80 -12.91
CA MET A 54 -11.79 2.47 -11.81
C MET A 54 -10.81 3.28 -10.95
N PHE A 55 -9.67 2.69 -10.59
CA PHE A 55 -8.62 3.39 -9.84
C PHE A 55 -8.15 4.65 -10.56
N LYS A 56 -7.94 4.56 -11.87
CA LYS A 56 -7.40 5.65 -12.68
C LYS A 56 -8.41 6.74 -13.00
N SER A 57 -9.70 6.50 -12.79
CA SER A 57 -10.77 7.49 -12.95
C SER A 57 -10.93 8.46 -11.77
N HIS A 58 -10.15 8.26 -10.70
CA HIS A 58 -10.11 9.12 -9.51
C HIS A 58 -8.67 9.51 -9.17
N ALA A 59 -8.51 10.50 -8.30
CA ALA A 59 -7.23 10.86 -7.70
C ALA A 59 -6.57 9.66 -7.00
N TYR A 60 -5.22 9.64 -6.97
CA TYR A 60 -4.45 8.51 -6.43
C TYR A 60 -4.76 8.19 -4.95
N ASP A 61 -5.23 9.18 -4.20
CA ASP A 61 -5.58 9.08 -2.79
C ASP A 61 -7.08 8.87 -2.53
N TYR A 62 -7.90 8.75 -3.57
CA TYR A 62 -9.34 8.52 -3.44
C TYR A 62 -9.67 7.19 -2.77
N PHE A 63 -8.99 6.11 -3.17
CA PHE A 63 -9.25 4.76 -2.66
C PHE A 63 -8.41 4.44 -1.40
N PRO A 64 -8.91 3.54 -0.52
CA PRO A 64 -8.14 3.03 0.62
C PRO A 64 -6.80 2.48 0.17
N ARG A 65 -5.72 2.95 0.80
CA ARG A 65 -4.35 2.59 0.43
C ARG A 65 -3.49 2.34 1.65
N GLY A 66 -2.29 1.87 1.41
CA GLY A 66 -1.31 1.65 2.46
C GLY A 66 0.07 1.35 1.94
N ARG A 67 0.96 1.02 2.88
CA ARG A 67 2.37 0.75 2.61
C ARG A 67 2.91 -0.31 3.54
N VAL A 68 3.73 -1.20 3.00
CA VAL A 68 4.56 -2.13 3.76
C VAL A 68 5.98 -1.58 3.82
N VAL A 69 6.47 -1.37 5.03
CA VAL A 69 7.81 -0.87 5.32
C VAL A 69 8.51 -1.82 6.28
N TYR A 70 9.80 -2.07 6.07
CA TYR A 70 10.62 -2.82 7.01
C TYR A 70 11.46 -1.87 7.87
N PHE A 71 11.41 -2.03 9.19
CA PHE A 71 12.23 -1.27 10.14
C PHE A 71 13.46 -2.09 10.50
N LYS A 72 14.66 -1.61 10.11
CA LYS A 72 15.93 -2.32 10.30
C LYS A 72 16.23 -2.57 11.78
N ASN A 73 16.11 -1.53 12.61
CA ASN A 73 16.43 -1.62 14.04
C ASN A 73 15.52 -2.57 14.82
N ALA A 74 14.24 -2.62 14.45
CA ALA A 74 13.26 -3.48 15.10
C ALA A 74 13.22 -4.89 14.48
N GLY A 75 13.86 -5.10 13.33
CA GLY A 75 13.80 -6.35 12.57
C GLY A 75 12.37 -6.73 12.16
N SER A 76 11.50 -5.75 11.91
CA SER A 76 10.05 -5.99 11.79
C SER A 76 9.38 -5.21 10.67
N PHE A 77 8.36 -5.81 10.06
CA PHE A 77 7.49 -5.14 9.10
C PHE A 77 6.43 -4.29 9.81
N ARG A 78 6.14 -3.14 9.22
CA ARG A 78 4.97 -2.33 9.51
C ARG A 78 4.10 -2.25 8.27
N LEU A 79 2.84 -2.60 8.45
CA LEU A 79 1.80 -2.46 7.45
C LEU A 79 0.97 -1.25 7.86
N TYR A 80 1.18 -0.15 7.17
CA TYR A 80 0.34 1.04 7.31
C TYR A 80 -0.88 0.89 6.42
N ALA A 81 -2.07 1.10 6.98
CA ALA A 81 -3.31 0.95 6.25
C ALA A 81 -4.34 2.02 6.64
N ASP A 82 -5.07 2.48 5.63
CA ASP A 82 -6.28 3.25 5.80
C ASP A 82 -7.33 2.48 6.64
N ARG A 83 -8.12 3.20 7.45
CA ARG A 83 -9.12 2.59 8.34
C ARG A 83 -10.32 1.99 7.57
N CYS A 84 -10.56 2.44 6.34
CA CYS A 84 -11.63 1.94 5.49
C CYS A 84 -11.28 0.54 4.90
N ILE A 85 -10.04 0.03 5.09
CA ILE A 85 -9.61 -1.31 4.65
C ILE A 85 -10.09 -2.41 5.60
N LYS A 86 -10.76 -3.43 5.05
CA LYS A 86 -11.30 -4.56 5.83
C LYS A 86 -10.19 -5.49 6.29
N LYS A 87 -10.41 -6.17 7.41
CA LYS A 87 -9.48 -7.17 7.96
C LYS A 87 -9.07 -8.24 6.94
N ALA A 88 -10.05 -8.75 6.17
CA ALA A 88 -9.77 -9.75 5.13
C ALA A 88 -8.81 -9.24 4.05
N ASP A 89 -8.90 -7.95 3.68
CA ASP A 89 -8.00 -7.36 2.68
C ASP A 89 -6.61 -7.08 3.26
N ILE A 90 -6.50 -6.72 4.54
CA ILE A 90 -5.21 -6.66 5.26
C ILE A 90 -4.52 -8.03 5.27
N GLU A 91 -5.28 -9.11 5.52
CA GLU A 91 -4.75 -10.47 5.50
C GLU A 91 -4.28 -10.87 4.09
N LYS A 92 -5.04 -10.53 3.04
CA LYS A 92 -4.62 -10.73 1.63
C LYS A 92 -3.34 -9.94 1.30
N VAL A 93 -3.22 -8.70 1.78
CA VAL A 93 -2.01 -7.89 1.61
C VAL A 93 -0.82 -8.56 2.30
N ALA A 94 -0.98 -8.94 3.58
CA ALA A 94 0.09 -9.61 4.33
C ALA A 94 0.54 -10.92 3.67
N ALA A 95 -0.39 -11.71 3.13
CA ALA A 95 -0.08 -12.92 2.38
C ALA A 95 0.66 -12.60 1.06
N THR A 96 0.16 -11.63 0.28
CA THR A 96 0.77 -11.24 -1.00
C THR A 96 2.20 -10.70 -0.83
N PHE A 97 2.44 -9.94 0.23
CA PHE A 97 3.75 -9.42 0.61
C PHE A 97 4.63 -10.44 1.36
N GLN A 98 4.12 -11.64 1.62
CA GLN A 98 4.82 -12.73 2.32
C GLN A 98 5.37 -12.30 3.69
N LEU A 99 4.55 -11.58 4.47
CA LEU A 99 4.94 -11.03 5.76
C LEU A 99 4.89 -12.12 6.84
N PRO A 100 6.03 -12.55 7.41
CA PRO A 100 6.02 -13.59 8.44
C PRO A 100 5.45 -13.07 9.77
N VAL A 101 5.81 -11.83 10.13
CA VAL A 101 5.32 -11.09 11.30
C VAL A 101 5.27 -9.62 10.91
N TYR A 102 4.18 -8.94 11.24
CA TYR A 102 4.03 -7.50 10.98
C TYR A 102 3.23 -6.82 12.08
N ARG A 103 3.44 -5.51 12.21
CA ARG A 103 2.57 -4.64 13.03
C ARG A 103 1.68 -3.84 12.11
N LEU A 104 0.37 -3.96 12.30
CA LEU A 104 -0.60 -3.07 11.66
C LEU A 104 -0.55 -1.70 12.35
N ALA A 105 -0.49 -0.64 11.56
CA ALA A 105 -0.53 0.73 12.03
C ALA A 105 -1.46 1.57 11.13
N ARG A 106 -2.02 2.64 11.71
CA ARG A 106 -2.73 3.67 10.96
C ARG A 106 -1.80 4.85 10.74
N ASP A 107 -1.98 5.53 9.63
CA ASP A 107 -1.27 6.77 9.29
C ASP A 107 -2.26 7.70 8.59
N GLU A 108 -2.32 8.95 9.01
CA GLU A 108 -3.20 9.96 8.40
C GLU A 108 -2.83 10.20 6.93
N HIS A 109 -1.56 9.99 6.57
CA HIS A 109 -1.08 10.11 5.20
C HIS A 109 -1.75 9.14 4.21
N TYR A 110 -2.32 8.02 4.68
CA TYR A 110 -2.97 7.03 3.83
C TYR A 110 -4.50 7.15 3.80
N GLN A 111 -5.08 8.20 4.38
CA GLN A 111 -6.53 8.37 4.40
C GLN A 111 -7.11 8.46 2.98
N CYS A 112 -8.17 7.68 2.75
CA CYS A 112 -8.95 7.74 1.51
C CYS A 112 -10.01 8.84 1.54
N SER A 113 -10.74 9.03 0.43
CA SER A 113 -11.79 10.05 0.29
C SER A 113 -12.91 9.94 1.34
N SER A 114 -13.26 8.72 1.75
CA SER A 114 -14.25 8.48 2.82
C SER A 114 -13.70 8.74 4.22
N CYS A 115 -12.38 8.79 4.33
CA CYS A 115 -11.65 8.79 5.57
C CYS A 115 -11.06 10.19 5.89
N ASN A 116 -10.85 11.05 4.87
CA ASN A 116 -10.41 12.46 4.96
C ASN A 116 -11.53 13.42 4.48
N SER A 117 -12.04 14.29 5.36
CA SER A 117 -13.13 15.24 5.03
C SER A 117 -12.73 16.34 4.04
N GLU A 118 -11.43 16.63 3.94
CA GLU A 118 -10.89 17.69 3.08
C GLU A 118 -10.40 17.13 1.73
N HIS A 119 -10.69 15.87 1.42
CA HIS A 119 -10.23 15.25 0.18
C HIS A 119 -10.91 15.90 -1.03
N VAL A 120 -10.10 16.20 -2.05
CA VAL A 120 -10.56 16.73 -3.34
C VAL A 120 -10.15 15.75 -4.41
N ASP A 121 -11.12 15.25 -5.17
CA ASP A 121 -10.92 14.34 -6.29
C ASP A 121 -10.61 15.17 -7.54
N ILE A 122 -9.31 15.32 -7.85
CA ILE A 122 -8.78 16.11 -8.97
C ILE A 122 -7.94 15.27 -9.93
#